data_AF-A0AAJ2KLV3-F1
#
_entry.id   AF-A0AAJ2KLV3-F1
#
_cell.length_a   1.000
_cell.length_b   1.000
_cell.length_c   1.000
_cell.angle_alpha   90.00
_cell.angle_beta   90.00
_cell.angle_gamma   90.00
#
_symmetry.space_group_name_H-M   'P 1'
#
loop_
_entity.id
_entity.type
_entity.pdbx_description
1 polymer ?
#
loop_
_entity_poly.entity_id
_entity_poly.type
_entity_poly.pdbx_seq_one_letter_code
_entity_poly.pdbx_strand_id
1 'polypeptide(L)'
;MTNSTYTASSPSPLWQYWRGLSGWNFYFLVKFGLLWAGYLNFHPLLNLVFMAFLLMPLPNIRLHRLRHWVAIPVGFALFWHDTWLPGPDSIMSQGSQVAGFSASYVLDLTERFINWQMIGAVFVLLVAWLFLSQWVRVTVFVVAIMIWLNVLTLAGPGFSLWPAGQPTTTVTTTGGSAAATVATAGDTPVVGDIPTQTAPPTSTNLNAWLSSFYTAEDKRQTKFPDALPADAQPFELLVINICSLSWADVDAAGLMSHPLWSHFDIQFKDFNSATSYSGPAAIRLLRASCGQPSHKNLYQPAGNQCYLFDNLAKLGFTQHLMLGHNGVFGDFLKEVRQEGGMQAPLMDQTGLPVSLLGFDGSPVYDDTAVLQRWLQTIEKDNNPRSATFFNTLPLHDGNHFPGVSKTADYKVRAQKFFDELDAFFTELEKSGRKVMVVVVPEHGGALKGDRMQVSGLRDIPSPSITNVPAGIKFFGMKAPHQGAPIEITQPTSYLAISELVARAVDGKLFVEDSVNWDQLTSNLPQTAEVSENANAVVIQYQNKPYVRLNGGDWVPYPQ
;
A
#
# COMPACT_ATOMS: atom_id res chain seq x y z
N MET A 1 -82.69 -34.74 -0.37
CA MET A 1 -81.97 -33.51 0.05
C MET A 1 -80.74 -33.94 0.81
N THR A 2 -79.56 -33.81 0.21
CA THR A 2 -78.27 -34.10 0.84
C THR A 2 -77.35 -32.93 0.50
N ASN A 3 -77.27 -31.96 1.41
CA ASN A 3 -76.34 -30.85 1.31
C ASN A 3 -74.97 -31.32 1.79
N SER A 4 -74.06 -31.56 0.85
CA SER A 4 -72.64 -31.72 1.13
C SER A 4 -72.04 -30.33 1.41
N THR A 5 -71.80 -30.03 2.67
CA THR A 5 -70.98 -28.89 3.09
C THR A 5 -69.51 -29.21 2.83
N TYR A 6 -68.93 -28.60 1.80
CA TYR A 6 -67.48 -28.52 1.64
C TYR A 6 -66.92 -27.56 2.70
N THR A 7 -66.28 -28.09 3.72
CA THR A 7 -65.42 -27.30 4.63
C THR A 7 -64.15 -26.93 3.86
N ALA A 8 -64.06 -25.68 3.42
CA ALA A 8 -62.84 -25.12 2.88
C ALA A 8 -61.75 -25.12 3.97
N SER A 9 -60.63 -25.78 3.71
CA SER A 9 -59.44 -25.73 4.56
C SER A 9 -58.98 -24.27 4.71
N SER A 10 -59.02 -23.73 5.93
CA SER A 10 -58.49 -22.39 6.22
C SER A 10 -57.00 -22.35 5.87
N PRO A 11 -56.53 -21.41 5.03
CA PRO A 11 -55.11 -21.29 4.72
C PRO A 11 -54.33 -20.97 6.01
N SER A 12 -53.14 -21.54 6.16
CA SER A 12 -52.31 -21.38 7.35
C SER A 12 -52.17 -19.89 7.74
N PRO A 13 -52.37 -19.51 9.01
CA PRO A 13 -52.47 -18.12 9.45
C PRO A 13 -51.18 -17.31 9.28
N LEU A 14 -50.04 -17.98 9.05
CA LEU A 14 -48.73 -17.34 8.92
C LEU A 14 -48.55 -16.55 7.61
N TRP A 15 -49.25 -16.92 6.54
CA TRP A 15 -49.15 -16.25 5.24
C TRP A 15 -49.57 -14.77 5.29
N GLN A 16 -50.51 -14.43 6.17
CA GLN A 16 -51.03 -13.06 6.34
C GLN A 16 -50.03 -12.11 7.03
N TYR A 17 -48.98 -12.65 7.66
CA TYR A 17 -48.00 -11.86 8.41
C TYR A 17 -46.69 -11.61 7.66
N TRP A 18 -46.57 -12.10 6.41
CA TRP A 18 -45.44 -11.74 5.54
C TRP A 18 -45.59 -10.31 5.06
N ARG A 19 -44.62 -9.48 5.47
CA ARG A 19 -44.53 -8.07 5.07
C ARG A 19 -43.32 -7.90 4.16
N GLY A 20 -43.44 -7.05 3.15
CA GLY A 20 -42.30 -6.70 2.31
C GLY A 20 -41.22 -5.94 3.09
N LEU A 21 -40.06 -5.74 2.46
CA LEU A 21 -38.90 -5.11 3.09
C LEU A 21 -39.12 -3.62 3.45
N SER A 22 -40.18 -2.98 2.97
CA SER A 22 -40.46 -1.55 3.21
C SER A 22 -39.24 -0.69 2.85
N GLY A 23 -38.80 0.23 3.72
CA GLY A 23 -37.60 1.05 3.53
C GLY A 23 -36.29 0.28 3.38
N TRP A 24 -36.22 -0.99 3.83
CA TRP A 24 -35.03 -1.83 3.61
C TRP A 24 -34.82 -2.18 2.13
N ASN A 25 -35.84 -2.03 1.28
CA ASN A 25 -35.64 -2.09 -0.18
C ASN A 25 -34.61 -1.08 -0.63
N PHE A 26 -34.70 0.16 -0.14
CA PHE A 26 -33.76 1.21 -0.51
C PHE A 26 -32.34 0.91 -0.03
N TYR A 27 -32.19 0.39 1.19
CA TYR A 27 -30.90 -0.08 1.73
C TYR A 27 -30.21 -1.09 0.79
N PHE A 28 -30.94 -2.12 0.34
CA PHE A 28 -30.37 -3.13 -0.56
C PHE A 28 -30.14 -2.57 -1.97
N LEU A 29 -31.02 -1.69 -2.48
CA LEU A 29 -30.80 -1.03 -3.79
C LEU A 29 -29.53 -0.16 -3.78
N VAL A 30 -29.29 0.58 -2.70
CA VAL A 30 -28.03 1.33 -2.53
C VAL A 30 -26.85 0.37 -2.53
N LYS A 31 -26.91 -0.73 -1.76
CA LYS A 31 -25.84 -1.75 -1.77
C LYS A 31 -25.60 -2.34 -3.15
N PHE A 32 -26.65 -2.69 -3.89
CA PHE A 32 -26.50 -3.23 -5.25
C PHE A 32 -25.92 -2.21 -6.22
N GLY A 33 -26.31 -0.94 -6.11
CA GLY A 33 -25.74 0.14 -6.91
C GLY A 33 -24.24 0.33 -6.62
N LEU A 34 -23.85 0.31 -5.35
CA LEU A 34 -22.45 0.43 -4.94
C LEU A 34 -21.63 -0.81 -5.32
N LEU A 35 -22.18 -2.01 -5.18
CA LEU A 35 -21.57 -3.26 -5.66
C LEU A 35 -21.35 -3.21 -7.17
N TRP A 36 -22.36 -2.80 -7.93
CA TRP A 36 -22.26 -2.68 -9.39
C TRP A 36 -21.20 -1.66 -9.81
N ALA A 37 -21.03 -0.58 -9.04
CA ALA A 37 -20.01 0.43 -9.25
C ALA A 37 -18.61 0.06 -8.70
N GLY A 38 -18.46 -1.07 -7.99
CA GLY A 38 -17.18 -1.54 -7.43
C GLY A 38 -16.80 -0.97 -6.06
N TYR A 39 -17.69 -0.24 -5.38
CA TYR A 39 -17.44 0.41 -4.08
C TYR A 39 -17.74 -0.47 -2.87
N LEU A 40 -18.18 -1.72 -3.06
CA LEU A 40 -18.45 -2.67 -1.97
C LEU A 40 -17.78 -4.02 -2.20
N ASN A 41 -17.17 -4.55 -1.14
CA ASN A 41 -16.85 -5.95 -0.97
C ASN A 41 -18.09 -6.70 -0.46
N PHE A 42 -19.05 -6.94 -1.35
CA PHE A 42 -20.36 -7.42 -0.92
C PHE A 42 -20.33 -8.89 -0.49
N HIS A 43 -20.76 -9.19 0.74
CA HIS A 43 -20.86 -10.56 1.26
C HIS A 43 -22.31 -11.10 1.10
N PRO A 44 -22.61 -11.93 0.07
CA PRO A 44 -24.00 -12.25 -0.28
C PRO A 44 -24.73 -13.05 0.79
N LEU A 45 -24.04 -13.98 1.46
CA LEU A 45 -24.64 -14.84 2.48
C LEU A 45 -25.05 -14.04 3.72
N LEU A 46 -24.19 -13.16 4.22
CA LEU A 46 -24.50 -12.30 5.37
C LEU A 46 -25.70 -11.38 5.05
N ASN A 47 -25.72 -10.81 3.85
CA ASN A 47 -26.83 -9.98 3.38
C ASN A 47 -28.13 -10.79 3.17
N LEU A 48 -28.04 -12.06 2.74
CA LEU A 48 -29.18 -12.95 2.62
C LEU A 48 -29.75 -13.33 4.00
N VAL A 49 -28.89 -13.64 4.98
CA VAL A 49 -29.31 -13.91 6.37
C VAL A 49 -30.01 -12.69 6.96
N PHE A 50 -29.44 -11.49 6.76
CA PHE A 50 -30.06 -10.24 7.20
C PHE A 50 -31.41 -9.98 6.51
N MET A 51 -31.50 -10.24 5.20
CA MET A 51 -32.75 -10.14 4.45
C MET A 51 -33.81 -11.14 4.97
N ALA A 52 -33.42 -12.38 5.26
CA ALA A 52 -34.31 -13.39 5.81
C ALA A 52 -34.84 -12.98 7.19
N PHE A 53 -33.98 -12.41 8.06
CA PHE A 53 -34.38 -11.83 9.34
C PHE A 53 -35.44 -10.72 9.18
N LEU A 54 -35.27 -9.84 8.18
CA LEU A 54 -36.21 -8.76 7.88
C LEU A 54 -37.55 -9.27 7.29
N LEU A 55 -37.54 -10.37 6.56
CA LEU A 55 -38.73 -10.96 5.94
C LEU A 55 -39.50 -11.91 6.85
N MET A 56 -38.85 -12.46 7.88
CA MET A 56 -39.46 -13.41 8.82
C MET A 56 -40.82 -12.89 9.32
N PRO A 57 -41.91 -13.67 9.19
CA PRO A 57 -43.25 -13.21 9.54
C PRO A 57 -43.39 -13.08 11.07
N LEU A 58 -43.74 -11.88 11.53
CA LEU A 58 -43.98 -11.58 12.95
C LEU A 58 -45.43 -11.09 13.13
N PRO A 59 -46.32 -11.91 13.74
CA PRO A 59 -47.72 -11.54 13.95
C PRO A 59 -47.89 -10.32 14.87
N ASN A 60 -47.02 -10.18 15.88
CA ASN A 60 -47.09 -9.10 16.86
C ASN A 60 -46.44 -7.82 16.32
N ILE A 61 -47.24 -6.74 16.23
CA ILE A 61 -46.78 -5.43 15.76
C ILE A 61 -45.64 -4.84 16.61
N ARG A 62 -45.59 -5.13 17.91
CA ARG A 62 -44.51 -4.67 18.80
C ARG A 62 -43.19 -5.36 18.48
N LEU A 63 -43.21 -6.67 18.26
CA LEU A 63 -42.03 -7.44 17.83
C LEU A 63 -41.55 -6.99 16.45
N HIS A 64 -42.49 -6.69 15.54
CA HIS A 64 -42.15 -6.13 14.24
C HIS A 64 -41.43 -4.77 14.33
N ARG A 65 -41.89 -3.87 15.21
CA ARG A 65 -41.19 -2.58 15.46
C ARG A 65 -39.84 -2.79 16.13
N LEU A 66 -39.76 -3.66 17.15
CA LEU A 66 -38.52 -3.98 17.84
C LEU A 66 -37.47 -4.54 16.87
N ARG A 67 -37.88 -5.41 15.95
CA ARG A 67 -37.01 -5.92 14.89
C ARG A 67 -36.35 -4.80 14.11
N HIS A 68 -37.08 -3.75 13.74
CA HIS A 68 -36.51 -2.65 12.99
C HIS A 68 -35.53 -1.81 13.82
N TRP A 69 -35.78 -1.64 15.11
CA TRP A 69 -34.82 -1.01 16.03
C TRP A 69 -33.51 -1.81 16.16
N VAL A 70 -33.59 -3.14 16.18
CA VAL A 70 -32.40 -4.01 16.16
C VAL A 70 -31.75 -4.05 14.76
N ALA A 71 -32.56 -4.01 13.70
CA ALA A 71 -32.08 -4.08 12.33
C ALA A 71 -31.27 -2.85 11.93
N ILE A 72 -31.56 -1.66 12.48
CA ILE A 72 -30.81 -0.43 12.19
C ILE A 72 -29.30 -0.59 12.51
N PRO A 73 -28.88 -0.88 13.76
CA PRO A 73 -27.47 -1.04 14.08
C PRO A 73 -26.85 -2.25 13.35
N VAL A 74 -27.57 -3.36 13.21
CA VAL A 74 -27.08 -4.54 12.47
C VAL A 74 -26.88 -4.22 10.99
N GLY A 75 -27.82 -3.50 10.37
CA GLY A 75 -27.75 -3.09 8.97
C GLY A 75 -26.64 -2.09 8.72
N PHE A 76 -26.39 -1.17 9.66
CA PHE A 76 -25.24 -0.27 9.60
C PHE A 76 -23.91 -1.04 9.72
N ALA A 77 -23.79 -1.92 10.71
CA ALA A 77 -22.59 -2.75 10.89
C ALA A 77 -22.32 -3.63 9.66
N LEU A 78 -23.35 -4.25 9.09
CA LEU A 78 -23.22 -5.05 7.87
C LEU A 78 -22.92 -4.18 6.64
N PHE A 79 -23.39 -2.94 6.58
CA PHE A 79 -23.03 -2.02 5.50
C PHE A 79 -21.56 -1.62 5.61
N TRP A 80 -21.09 -1.24 6.80
CA TRP A 80 -19.69 -0.95 7.06
C TRP A 80 -18.78 -2.15 6.78
N HIS A 81 -19.21 -3.36 7.16
CA HIS A 81 -18.47 -4.59 6.86
C HIS A 81 -18.32 -4.85 5.36
N ASP A 82 -19.29 -4.43 4.54
CA ASP A 82 -19.21 -4.57 3.09
C ASP A 82 -18.43 -3.41 2.42
N THR A 83 -18.09 -2.32 3.13
CA THR A 83 -17.27 -1.25 2.57
C THR A 83 -15.78 -1.58 2.67
N TRP A 84 -14.98 -0.85 1.91
CA TRP A 84 -13.53 -0.89 1.97
C TRP A 84 -12.94 0.01 3.07
N LEU A 85 -13.79 0.57 3.94
CA LEU A 85 -13.35 1.47 5.01
C LEU A 85 -12.58 0.69 6.08
N PRO A 86 -11.66 1.35 6.80
CA PRO A 86 -10.94 0.72 7.89
C PRO A 86 -11.90 0.07 8.89
N GLY A 87 -11.62 -1.20 9.21
CA GLY A 87 -12.34 -1.92 10.24
C GLY A 87 -12.08 -1.32 11.64
N PRO A 88 -12.94 -1.61 12.63
CA PRO A 88 -12.75 -1.16 14.00
C PRO A 88 -11.37 -1.49 14.57
N ASP A 89 -10.82 -2.66 14.22
CA ASP A 89 -9.49 -3.08 14.64
C ASP A 89 -8.37 -2.22 14.04
N SER A 90 -8.51 -1.80 12.77
CA SER A 90 -7.56 -0.87 12.13
C SER A 90 -7.58 0.49 12.82
N ILE A 91 -8.78 1.02 13.06
CA ILE A 91 -8.98 2.29 13.77
C ILE A 91 -8.45 2.19 15.20
N MET A 92 -8.63 1.06 15.89
CA MET A 92 -8.16 0.87 17.27
C MET A 92 -6.64 0.66 17.33
N SER A 93 -6.06 -0.08 16.38
CA SER A 93 -4.61 -0.24 16.24
C SER A 93 -3.89 1.07 15.88
N GLN A 94 -4.57 1.95 15.15
CA GLN A 94 -4.13 3.32 14.85
C GLN A 94 -4.74 4.35 15.82
N GLY A 95 -5.41 3.93 16.89
CA GLY A 95 -6.21 4.82 17.73
C GLY A 95 -5.39 5.91 18.42
N SER A 96 -4.14 5.59 18.79
CA SER A 96 -3.16 6.56 19.30
C SER A 96 -2.69 7.54 18.23
N GLN A 97 -2.63 7.11 16.97
CA GLN A 97 -2.24 7.92 15.82
C GLN A 97 -3.36 8.90 15.44
N VAL A 98 -4.61 8.44 15.40
CA VAL A 98 -5.79 9.30 15.14
C VAL A 98 -5.98 10.32 16.26
N ALA A 99 -5.71 9.96 17.53
CA ALA A 99 -5.78 10.89 18.65
C ALA A 99 -4.74 12.01 18.58
N GLY A 100 -3.64 11.81 17.84
CA GLY A 100 -2.60 12.81 17.62
C GLY A 100 -2.94 13.84 16.54
N PHE A 101 -4.05 13.68 15.81
CA PHE A 101 -4.43 14.60 14.74
C PHE A 101 -4.91 15.95 15.27
N SER A 102 -4.51 17.04 14.61
CA SER A 102 -5.10 18.36 14.85
C SER A 102 -6.58 18.40 14.46
N ALA A 103 -7.38 19.20 15.19
CA ALA A 103 -8.82 19.31 14.94
C ALA A 103 -9.15 19.85 13.54
N SER A 104 -8.31 20.74 12.99
CA SER A 104 -8.43 21.24 11.62
C SER A 104 -8.20 20.13 10.59
N TYR A 105 -7.23 19.25 10.82
CA TYR A 105 -6.97 18.12 9.92
C TYR A 105 -8.13 17.11 9.94
N VAL A 106 -8.71 16.82 11.11
CA VAL A 106 -9.90 15.94 11.20
C VAL A 106 -11.09 16.50 10.42
N LEU A 107 -11.31 17.82 10.47
CA LEU A 107 -12.37 18.47 9.70
C LEU A 107 -12.12 18.38 8.19
N ASP A 108 -10.90 18.69 7.74
CA ASP A 108 -10.50 18.58 6.33
C ASP A 108 -10.68 17.14 5.81
N LEU A 109 -10.25 16.14 6.59
CA LEU A 109 -10.43 14.74 6.25
C LEU A 109 -11.92 14.38 6.12
N THR A 110 -12.75 14.81 7.08
CA THR A 110 -14.20 14.54 7.08
C THR A 110 -14.89 15.12 5.85
N GLU A 111 -14.51 16.32 5.42
CA GLU A 111 -15.06 16.95 4.22
C GLU A 111 -14.67 16.19 2.93
N ARG A 112 -13.43 15.67 2.85
CA ARG A 112 -12.96 14.88 1.70
C ARG A 112 -13.72 13.56 1.53
N PHE A 113 -14.24 12.96 2.61
CA PHE A 113 -15.08 11.76 2.53
C PHE A 113 -16.46 12.03 1.88
N ILE A 114 -16.90 13.28 1.80
CA ILE A 114 -18.21 13.64 1.24
C ILE A 114 -18.12 13.82 -0.27
N ASN A 115 -18.52 12.77 -1.01
CA ASN A 115 -18.72 12.88 -2.45
C ASN A 115 -20.14 13.37 -2.77
N TRP A 116 -20.27 14.66 -3.12
CA TRP A 116 -21.56 15.28 -3.47
C TRP A 116 -22.25 14.65 -4.68
N GLN A 117 -21.50 14.09 -5.63
CA GLN A 117 -22.07 13.38 -6.78
C GLN A 117 -22.71 12.06 -6.34
N MET A 118 -22.08 11.33 -5.41
CA MET A 118 -22.66 10.12 -4.81
C MET A 118 -23.90 10.44 -3.99
N ILE A 119 -23.90 11.54 -3.22
CA ILE A 119 -25.11 12.00 -2.51
C ILE A 119 -26.23 12.32 -3.52
N GLY A 120 -25.91 13.03 -4.60
CA GLY A 120 -26.84 13.29 -5.69
C GLY A 120 -27.40 12.00 -6.31
N ALA A 121 -26.54 11.02 -6.57
CA ALA A 121 -26.95 9.72 -7.12
C ALA A 121 -27.86 8.94 -6.16
N VAL A 122 -27.54 8.92 -4.85
CA VAL A 122 -28.38 8.31 -3.81
C VAL A 122 -29.73 9.02 -3.72
N PHE A 123 -29.75 10.35 -3.85
CA PHE A 123 -31.00 11.13 -3.87
C PHE A 123 -31.85 10.80 -5.11
N VAL A 124 -31.26 10.74 -6.30
CA VAL A 124 -31.95 10.32 -7.53
C VAL A 124 -32.50 8.90 -7.39
N LEU A 125 -31.71 7.98 -6.82
CA LEU A 125 -32.15 6.61 -6.54
C LEU A 125 -33.31 6.57 -5.54
N LEU A 126 -33.31 7.44 -4.52
CA LEU A 126 -34.39 7.54 -3.54
C LEU A 126 -35.69 7.98 -4.22
N VAL A 127 -35.63 9.04 -5.05
CA VAL A 127 -36.79 9.54 -5.80
C VAL A 127 -37.31 8.48 -6.76
N ALA A 128 -36.42 7.80 -7.51
CA ALA A 128 -36.79 6.73 -8.42
C ALA A 128 -37.45 5.56 -7.68
N TRP A 129 -36.91 5.16 -6.52
CA TRP A 129 -37.50 4.10 -5.69
C TRP A 129 -38.89 4.49 -5.19
N LEU A 130 -39.07 5.71 -4.67
CA LEU A 130 -40.38 6.19 -4.20
C LEU A 130 -41.41 6.22 -5.33
N PHE A 131 -41.02 6.70 -6.52
CA PHE A 131 -41.86 6.75 -7.72
C PHE A 131 -42.26 5.34 -8.19
N LEU A 132 -41.29 4.44 -8.38
CA LEU A 132 -41.53 3.07 -8.85
C LEU A 132 -42.31 2.21 -7.86
N SER A 133 -42.16 2.47 -6.55
CA SER A 133 -42.89 1.76 -5.50
C SER A 133 -44.41 1.94 -5.58
N GLN A 134 -44.90 2.93 -6.34
CA GLN A 134 -46.32 3.15 -6.59
C GLN A 134 -46.93 2.13 -7.58
N TRP A 135 -46.13 1.58 -8.49
CA TRP A 135 -46.62 0.62 -9.50
C TRP A 135 -46.14 -0.80 -9.26
N VAL A 136 -44.95 -0.98 -8.66
CA VAL A 136 -44.31 -2.28 -8.61
C VAL A 136 -43.86 -2.66 -7.20
N ARG A 137 -44.00 -3.95 -6.85
CA ARG A 137 -43.51 -4.51 -5.59
C ARG A 137 -41.99 -4.70 -5.65
N VAL A 138 -41.24 -3.63 -5.36
CA VAL A 138 -39.76 -3.59 -5.36
C VAL A 138 -39.12 -4.76 -4.58
N THR A 139 -39.74 -5.18 -3.47
CA THR A 139 -39.28 -6.33 -2.65
C THR A 139 -39.03 -7.59 -3.48
N VAL A 140 -39.84 -7.85 -4.53
CA VAL A 140 -39.68 -9.03 -5.38
C VAL A 140 -38.34 -8.99 -6.12
N PHE A 141 -37.98 -7.84 -6.69
CA PHE A 141 -36.72 -7.68 -7.41
C PHE A 141 -35.52 -7.71 -6.47
N VAL A 142 -35.61 -7.06 -5.30
CA VAL A 142 -34.53 -7.04 -4.31
C VAL A 142 -34.21 -8.47 -3.83
N VAL A 143 -35.24 -9.28 -3.55
CA VAL A 143 -35.07 -10.69 -3.17
C VAL A 143 -34.51 -11.51 -4.33
N ALA A 144 -35.01 -11.31 -5.55
CA ALA A 144 -34.51 -12.02 -6.74
C ALA A 144 -33.03 -11.74 -7.00
N ILE A 145 -32.60 -10.47 -6.93
CA ILE A 145 -31.19 -10.07 -7.06
C ILE A 145 -30.36 -10.71 -5.95
N MET A 146 -30.82 -10.69 -4.70
CA MET A 146 -30.09 -11.29 -3.57
C MET A 146 -29.88 -12.80 -3.74
N ILE A 147 -30.92 -13.52 -4.17
CA ILE A 147 -30.84 -14.96 -4.45
C ILE A 147 -29.88 -15.19 -5.62
N TRP A 148 -29.99 -14.41 -6.70
CA TRP A 148 -29.10 -14.51 -7.85
C TRP A 148 -27.63 -14.31 -7.48
N LEU A 149 -27.30 -13.29 -6.69
CA LEU A 149 -25.94 -13.05 -6.20
C LEU A 149 -25.39 -14.22 -5.37
N ASN A 150 -26.22 -14.81 -4.50
CA ASN A 150 -25.81 -15.98 -3.71
C ASN A 150 -25.60 -17.22 -4.60
N VAL A 151 -26.47 -17.45 -5.59
CA VAL A 151 -26.31 -18.55 -6.55
C VAL A 151 -25.00 -18.39 -7.33
N LEU A 152 -24.68 -17.19 -7.82
CA LEU A 152 -23.42 -16.92 -8.51
C LEU A 152 -22.20 -17.22 -7.63
N THR A 153 -22.25 -16.90 -6.34
CA THR A 153 -21.14 -17.22 -5.42
C THR A 153 -20.99 -18.70 -5.11
N LEU A 154 -22.10 -19.45 -5.02
CA LEU A 154 -22.08 -20.89 -4.72
C LEU A 154 -21.72 -21.74 -5.96
N ALA A 155 -22.11 -21.29 -7.15
CA ALA A 155 -21.95 -22.03 -8.39
C ALA A 155 -20.77 -21.56 -9.27
N GLY A 156 -20.11 -20.45 -8.91
CA GLY A 156 -19.11 -19.79 -9.74
C GLY A 156 -19.70 -19.11 -10.99
N PRO A 157 -18.90 -18.38 -11.80
CA PRO A 157 -19.37 -17.63 -12.97
C PRO A 157 -19.90 -18.49 -14.15
N GLY A 158 -20.12 -19.79 -13.95
CA GLY A 158 -20.37 -20.77 -15.02
C GLY A 158 -21.83 -20.98 -15.43
N PHE A 159 -22.81 -20.31 -14.81
CA PHE A 159 -24.22 -20.46 -15.20
C PHE A 159 -24.59 -19.54 -16.37
N SER A 160 -24.33 -19.99 -17.60
CA SER A 160 -24.95 -19.43 -18.80
C SER A 160 -26.35 -20.04 -18.99
N LEU A 161 -27.39 -19.21 -18.89
CA LEU A 161 -28.78 -19.58 -19.19
C LEU A 161 -29.17 -19.30 -20.67
N TRP A 162 -28.22 -18.96 -21.54
CA TRP A 162 -28.42 -18.75 -22.97
C TRP A 162 -27.65 -19.78 -23.81
N PRO A 163 -28.24 -20.39 -24.86
CA PRO A 163 -27.49 -21.15 -25.84
C PRO A 163 -26.46 -20.25 -26.52
N ALA A 164 -25.24 -20.79 -26.64
CA ALA A 164 -24.05 -20.11 -27.12
C ALA A 164 -24.27 -19.24 -28.36
N GLY A 165 -23.71 -18.03 -28.33
CA GLY A 165 -23.67 -17.15 -29.49
C GLY A 165 -22.97 -15.83 -29.23
N GLN A 166 -21.64 -15.85 -29.12
CA GLN A 166 -20.68 -14.96 -29.83
C GLN A 166 -19.35 -14.74 -29.07
N PRO A 167 -18.26 -14.47 -29.83
CA PRO A 167 -16.96 -15.09 -29.59
C PRO A 167 -16.04 -14.22 -28.74
N THR A 168 -15.40 -14.85 -27.77
CA THR A 168 -14.13 -14.37 -27.23
C THR A 168 -13.03 -14.84 -28.18
N THR A 169 -12.39 -13.90 -28.85
CA THR A 169 -11.17 -14.13 -29.64
C THR A 169 -10.09 -14.69 -28.72
N THR A 170 -9.98 -16.01 -28.73
CA THR A 170 -8.82 -16.74 -28.25
C THR A 170 -7.72 -16.57 -29.28
N VAL A 171 -6.70 -15.79 -28.94
CA VAL A 171 -5.43 -15.86 -29.66
C VAL A 171 -4.80 -17.20 -29.30
N THR A 172 -4.90 -18.14 -30.23
CA THR A 172 -4.11 -19.37 -30.25
C THR A 172 -2.62 -19.03 -30.34
N THR A 173 -1.90 -19.20 -29.23
CA THR A 173 -0.48 -19.57 -29.29
C THR A 173 -0.40 -21.09 -29.29
N THR A 174 -0.19 -21.63 -30.49
CA THR A 174 0.14 -23.04 -30.72
C THR A 174 1.48 -23.40 -30.08
N GLY A 175 1.44 -24.37 -29.16
CA GLY A 175 2.29 -25.56 -29.23
C GLY A 175 3.73 -25.46 -28.71
N GLY A 176 3.91 -25.81 -27.44
CA GLY A 176 5.15 -26.33 -26.87
C GLY A 176 4.81 -27.28 -25.72
N SER A 177 4.55 -28.54 -26.05
CA SER A 177 4.07 -29.59 -25.15
C SER A 177 5.00 -29.85 -23.95
N ALA A 178 4.45 -29.86 -22.74
CA ALA A 178 4.95 -30.70 -21.64
C ALA A 178 3.80 -31.05 -20.69
N ALA A 179 3.77 -32.33 -20.31
CA ALA A 179 2.63 -33.06 -19.77
C ALA A 179 2.17 -32.64 -18.37
N ALA A 180 0.88 -32.88 -18.11
CA ALA A 180 0.29 -32.82 -16.78
C ALA A 180 0.91 -33.88 -15.86
N THR A 181 1.40 -33.44 -14.70
CA THR A 181 1.62 -34.33 -13.55
C THR A 181 1.10 -33.65 -12.30
N VAL A 182 0.01 -34.20 -11.77
CA VAL A 182 -0.43 -33.97 -10.39
C VAL A 182 0.40 -34.92 -9.53
N ALA A 183 1.26 -34.40 -8.65
CA ALA A 183 1.58 -35.00 -7.36
C ALA A 183 2.64 -34.19 -6.58
N THR A 184 2.39 -34.13 -5.26
CA THR A 184 3.35 -34.02 -4.14
C THR A 184 4.15 -32.73 -3.91
N ALA A 185 3.97 -32.20 -2.70
CA ALA A 185 4.91 -31.33 -2.02
C ALA A 185 6.33 -31.92 -2.10
N GLY A 186 7.29 -31.11 -2.55
CA GLY A 186 8.70 -31.46 -2.63
C GLY A 186 9.54 -30.22 -2.92
N ASP A 187 10.59 -30.04 -2.12
CA ASP A 187 11.62 -29.01 -2.23
C ASP A 187 12.34 -29.05 -3.59
N THR A 188 11.85 -28.26 -4.55
CA THR A 188 12.64 -27.85 -5.73
C THR A 188 12.65 -26.33 -5.83
N PRO A 189 13.82 -25.66 -5.93
CA PRO A 189 13.90 -24.22 -6.11
C PRO A 189 13.18 -23.85 -7.40
N VAL A 190 12.22 -22.94 -7.31
CA VAL A 190 11.61 -22.34 -8.49
C VAL A 190 12.71 -21.58 -9.23
N VAL A 191 12.91 -21.87 -10.51
CA VAL A 191 13.90 -21.22 -11.36
C VAL A 191 13.42 -19.77 -11.62
N GLY A 192 14.07 -18.81 -10.97
CA GLY A 192 13.74 -17.38 -11.00
C GLY A 192 13.49 -16.83 -9.60
N ASP A 193 13.84 -15.56 -9.36
CA ASP A 193 13.67 -14.90 -8.04
C ASP A 193 12.21 -14.84 -7.57
N ILE A 194 11.25 -14.88 -8.50
CA ILE A 194 9.81 -14.74 -8.23
C ILE A 194 9.11 -16.10 -8.41
N PRO A 195 8.35 -16.58 -7.40
CA PRO A 195 7.60 -17.83 -7.52
C PRO A 195 6.56 -17.79 -8.66
N THR A 196 6.45 -18.87 -9.43
CA THR A 196 5.53 -18.97 -10.59
C THR A 196 4.05 -18.88 -10.21
N GLN A 197 3.25 -18.30 -11.10
CA GLN A 197 1.82 -18.03 -10.89
C GLN A 197 0.93 -18.76 -11.92
N THR A 198 1.01 -20.09 -12.00
CA THR A 198 0.30 -20.87 -13.04
C THR A 198 -1.09 -21.36 -12.60
N ALA A 199 -1.31 -21.56 -11.29
CA ALA A 199 -2.57 -22.06 -10.76
C ALA A 199 -3.70 -20.99 -10.84
N PRO A 200 -4.97 -21.37 -10.95
CA PRO A 200 -6.09 -20.40 -10.95
C PRO A 200 -6.11 -19.53 -9.68
N PRO A 201 -6.51 -18.24 -9.77
CA PRO A 201 -6.47 -17.31 -8.64
C PRO A 201 -7.64 -17.53 -7.64
N THR A 202 -7.61 -18.66 -6.94
CA THR A 202 -8.52 -18.96 -5.82
C THR A 202 -7.87 -18.54 -4.49
N SER A 203 -8.66 -18.26 -3.45
CA SER A 203 -8.11 -17.91 -2.12
C SER A 203 -7.08 -18.92 -1.62
N THR A 204 -7.33 -20.22 -1.84
CA THR A 204 -6.40 -21.30 -1.47
C THR A 204 -5.06 -21.19 -2.21
N ASN A 205 -5.10 -20.98 -3.54
CA ASN A 205 -3.89 -20.89 -4.35
C ASN A 205 -3.09 -19.61 -4.08
N LEU A 206 -3.78 -18.48 -3.86
CA LEU A 206 -3.14 -17.21 -3.52
C LEU A 206 -2.49 -17.25 -2.13
N ASN A 207 -3.14 -17.89 -1.15
CA ASN A 207 -2.51 -18.17 0.16
C ASN A 207 -1.28 -19.08 0.02
N ALA A 208 -1.34 -20.13 -0.80
CA ALA A 208 -0.23 -21.03 -1.04
C ALA A 208 0.94 -20.33 -1.76
N TRP A 209 0.65 -19.48 -2.74
CA TRP A 209 1.66 -18.67 -3.44
C TRP A 209 2.33 -17.69 -2.47
N LEU A 210 1.55 -16.96 -1.66
CA LEU A 210 2.10 -16.03 -0.67
C LEU A 210 2.99 -16.75 0.36
N SER A 211 2.59 -17.93 0.83
CA SER A 211 3.42 -18.75 1.72
C SER A 211 4.72 -19.20 1.05
N SER A 212 4.66 -19.54 -0.24
CA SER A 212 5.83 -19.94 -1.03
C SER A 212 6.78 -18.75 -1.26
N PHE A 213 6.22 -17.56 -1.47
CA PHE A 213 6.97 -16.30 -1.53
C PHE A 213 7.77 -16.07 -0.25
N TYR A 214 7.14 -16.10 0.94
CA TYR A 214 7.89 -15.94 2.19
C TYR A 214 8.96 -17.01 2.39
N THR A 215 8.68 -18.26 2.00
CA THR A 215 9.65 -19.36 2.11
C THR A 215 10.86 -19.16 1.19
N ALA A 216 10.65 -18.56 0.03
CA ALA A 216 11.73 -18.20 -0.89
C ALA A 216 12.52 -17.00 -0.33
N GLU A 217 11.83 -15.94 0.09
CA GLU A 217 12.43 -14.71 0.62
C GLU A 217 13.26 -14.95 1.89
N ASP A 218 12.82 -15.82 2.80
CA ASP A 218 13.56 -16.16 4.03
C ASP A 218 14.97 -16.75 3.75
N LYS A 219 15.20 -17.27 2.54
CA LYS A 219 16.49 -17.82 2.10
C LYS A 219 17.38 -16.77 1.41
N ARG A 220 16.85 -15.59 1.09
CA ARG A 220 17.57 -14.56 0.31
C ARG A 220 18.33 -13.64 1.23
N GLN A 221 19.56 -13.32 0.83
CA GLN A 221 20.44 -12.45 1.60
C GLN A 221 21.46 -11.79 0.66
N THR A 222 21.70 -10.49 0.82
CA THR A 222 22.88 -9.84 0.27
C THR A 222 24.11 -10.25 1.09
N LYS A 223 25.16 -10.72 0.40
CA LYS A 223 26.42 -11.09 1.05
C LYS A 223 27.38 -9.90 1.00
N PHE A 224 27.60 -9.27 2.14
CA PHE A 224 28.71 -8.32 2.34
C PHE A 224 30.02 -9.09 2.57
N PRO A 225 31.18 -8.53 2.17
CA PRO A 225 32.47 -9.13 2.47
C PRO A 225 32.73 -9.14 3.98
N ASP A 226 33.57 -10.07 4.46
CA ASP A 226 33.95 -10.12 5.88
C ASP A 226 34.86 -8.94 6.28
N ALA A 227 35.63 -8.42 5.32
CA ALA A 227 36.48 -7.24 5.48
C ALA A 227 36.67 -6.54 4.12
N LEU A 228 36.90 -5.22 4.16
CA LEU A 228 37.28 -4.47 2.96
C LEU A 228 38.72 -4.79 2.55
N PRO A 229 39.02 -4.81 1.24
CA PRO A 229 40.40 -4.96 0.78
C PRO A 229 41.25 -3.75 1.19
N ALA A 230 42.57 -3.94 1.30
CA ALA A 230 43.48 -2.89 1.79
C ALA A 230 43.51 -1.63 0.89
N ASP A 231 43.17 -1.78 -0.39
CA ASP A 231 43.08 -0.71 -1.38
C ASP A 231 41.67 -0.11 -1.51
N ALA A 232 40.72 -0.50 -0.63
CA ALA A 232 39.38 0.05 -0.62
C ALA A 232 39.39 1.57 -0.42
N GLN A 233 38.57 2.26 -1.19
CA GLN A 233 38.43 3.71 -1.14
C GLN A 233 37.32 4.09 -0.15
N PRO A 234 37.54 5.10 0.70
CA PRO A 234 36.48 5.59 1.57
C PRO A 234 35.47 6.43 0.77
N PHE A 235 34.20 6.34 1.16
CA PHE A 235 33.09 7.15 0.64
C PHE A 235 31.96 7.22 1.68
N GLU A 236 31.02 8.12 1.45
CA GLU A 236 29.84 8.31 2.28
C GLU A 236 28.59 7.71 1.61
N LEU A 237 27.79 6.95 2.35
CA LEU A 237 26.44 6.54 1.95
C LEU A 237 25.42 7.47 2.61
N LEU A 238 24.54 8.08 1.81
CA LEU A 238 23.40 8.85 2.28
C LEU A 238 22.11 8.23 1.76
N VAL A 239 21.32 7.62 2.64
CA VAL A 239 20.00 7.09 2.32
C VAL A 239 18.94 8.13 2.70
N ILE A 240 18.23 8.65 1.70
CA ILE A 240 17.14 9.62 1.84
C ILE A 240 15.81 8.89 1.70
N ASN A 241 15.18 8.64 2.84
CA ASN A 241 13.90 7.97 2.95
C ASN A 241 12.76 9.00 3.05
N ILE A 242 11.87 9.03 2.06
CA ILE A 242 10.89 10.11 1.87
C ILE A 242 9.49 9.58 2.13
N CYS A 243 8.78 10.18 3.08
CA CYS A 243 7.39 9.84 3.31
C CYS A 243 6.49 10.38 2.19
N SER A 244 5.48 9.60 1.78
CA SER A 244 4.35 10.05 0.95
C SER A 244 4.75 10.50 -0.47
N LEU A 245 5.48 9.66 -1.19
CA LEU A 245 5.91 9.87 -2.57
C LEU A 245 5.87 8.56 -3.39
N SER A 246 4.94 8.45 -4.32
CA SER A 246 4.85 7.36 -5.32
C SER A 246 4.92 7.90 -6.75
N TRP A 247 5.13 7.03 -7.73
CA TRP A 247 5.03 7.42 -9.14
C TRP A 247 3.65 7.99 -9.49
N ALA A 248 2.59 7.42 -8.91
CA ALA A 248 1.22 7.94 -9.08
C ALA A 248 1.04 9.35 -8.52
N ASP A 249 1.69 9.69 -7.40
CA ASP A 249 1.62 11.04 -6.83
C ASP A 249 2.39 12.06 -7.69
N VAL A 250 3.55 11.67 -8.22
CA VAL A 250 4.36 12.51 -9.13
C VAL A 250 3.58 12.81 -10.41
N ASP A 251 2.92 11.81 -10.98
CA ASP A 251 2.05 11.98 -12.15
C ASP A 251 0.84 12.87 -11.84
N ALA A 252 0.13 12.61 -10.74
CA ALA A 252 -1.03 13.39 -10.33
C ALA A 252 -0.67 14.86 -10.00
N ALA A 253 0.53 15.13 -9.50
CA ALA A 253 1.04 16.48 -9.28
C ALA A 253 1.55 17.17 -10.57
N GLY A 254 1.71 16.41 -11.66
CA GLY A 254 2.30 16.89 -12.91
C GLY A 254 3.76 17.26 -12.78
N LEU A 255 4.54 16.42 -12.07
CA LEU A 255 5.97 16.62 -11.77
C LEU A 255 6.88 15.55 -12.41
N MET A 256 6.36 14.77 -13.37
CA MET A 256 7.13 13.73 -14.08
C MET A 256 8.32 14.31 -14.88
N SER A 257 8.25 15.59 -15.27
CA SER A 257 9.30 16.29 -16.02
C SER A 257 10.24 17.12 -15.13
N HIS A 258 10.20 16.94 -13.81
CA HIS A 258 11.12 17.64 -12.91
C HIS A 258 12.59 17.24 -13.17
N PRO A 259 13.56 18.18 -13.22
CA PRO A 259 14.96 17.88 -13.53
C PRO A 259 15.62 16.82 -12.65
N LEU A 260 15.28 16.81 -11.35
CA LEU A 260 15.73 15.79 -10.38
C LEU A 260 15.73 14.36 -10.95
N TRP A 261 14.66 13.96 -11.66
CA TRP A 261 14.53 12.59 -12.17
C TRP A 261 15.59 12.24 -13.22
N SER A 262 16.06 13.23 -13.97
CA SER A 262 17.09 13.07 -15.00
C SER A 262 18.52 13.11 -14.45
N HIS A 263 18.71 13.49 -13.19
CA HIS A 263 20.04 13.64 -12.59
C HIS A 263 20.56 12.39 -11.87
N PHE A 264 19.71 11.36 -11.69
CA PHE A 264 20.13 10.06 -11.15
C PHE A 264 20.98 9.27 -12.14
N ASP A 265 21.86 8.41 -11.63
CA ASP A 265 22.60 7.44 -12.46
C ASP A 265 21.76 6.18 -12.70
N ILE A 266 21.01 5.75 -11.68
CA ILE A 266 20.14 4.57 -11.72
C ILE A 266 18.75 4.97 -11.23
N GLN A 267 17.71 4.58 -11.96
CA GLN A 267 16.32 4.85 -11.59
C GLN A 267 15.47 3.58 -11.70
N PHE A 268 14.73 3.26 -10.64
CA PHE A 268 13.82 2.12 -10.62
C PHE A 268 12.41 2.56 -11.04
N LYS A 269 11.84 1.87 -12.02
CA LYS A 269 10.47 2.13 -12.51
C LYS A 269 9.41 1.24 -11.87
N ASP A 270 9.84 0.11 -11.33
CA ASP A 270 9.00 -0.90 -10.70
C ASP A 270 9.60 -1.31 -9.35
N PHE A 271 9.70 -0.33 -8.44
CA PHE A 271 10.19 -0.53 -7.09
C PHE A 271 9.03 -0.56 -6.11
N ASN A 272 8.81 -1.72 -5.50
CA ASN A 272 7.75 -1.92 -4.52
C ASN A 272 8.25 -1.63 -3.10
N SER A 273 7.61 -0.70 -2.41
CA SER A 273 7.88 -0.41 -0.99
C SER A 273 7.34 -1.48 -0.04
N ALA A 274 6.53 -2.43 -0.53
CA ALA A 274 5.97 -3.55 0.23
C ALA A 274 5.09 -3.17 1.43
N THR A 275 4.73 -1.90 1.59
CA THR A 275 3.85 -1.39 2.66
C THR A 275 3.44 0.04 2.34
N SER A 276 2.31 0.48 2.89
CA SER A 276 1.87 1.88 2.82
C SER A 276 1.94 2.60 4.17
N TYR A 277 2.62 2.03 5.16
CA TYR A 277 2.88 2.62 6.48
C TYR A 277 4.36 2.97 6.69
N SER A 278 4.63 4.17 7.20
CA SER A 278 5.96 4.75 7.39
C SER A 278 6.90 3.93 8.24
N GLY A 279 6.46 3.53 9.45
CA GLY A 279 7.26 2.71 10.37
C GLY A 279 7.70 1.38 9.75
N PRO A 280 6.76 0.55 9.26
CA PRO A 280 7.09 -0.65 8.49
C PRO A 280 8.00 -0.41 7.29
N ALA A 281 7.82 0.68 6.53
CA ALA A 281 8.67 1.00 5.38
C ALA A 281 10.13 1.26 5.80
N ALA A 282 10.32 2.04 6.87
CA ALA A 282 11.64 2.30 7.44
C ALA A 282 12.29 1.02 7.97
N ILE A 283 11.54 0.15 8.67
CA ILE A 283 12.06 -1.14 9.15
C ILE A 283 12.48 -2.02 7.96
N ARG A 284 11.66 -2.13 6.91
CA ARG A 284 11.97 -2.91 5.70
C ARG A 284 13.25 -2.42 5.02
N LEU A 285 13.42 -1.10 4.89
CA LEU A 285 14.64 -0.50 4.34
C LEU A 285 15.87 -0.74 5.23
N LEU A 286 15.74 -0.60 6.55
CA LEU A 286 16.84 -0.86 7.47
C LEU A 286 17.23 -2.34 7.50
N ARG A 287 16.28 -3.24 7.21
CA ARG A 287 16.47 -4.70 7.08
C ARG A 287 16.68 -5.16 5.62
N ALA A 288 17.11 -4.26 4.73
CA ALA A 288 17.22 -4.52 3.29
C ALA A 288 18.15 -5.66 2.88
N SER A 289 19.05 -6.13 3.74
CA SER A 289 20.05 -7.14 3.38
C SER A 289 19.53 -8.60 3.43
N CYS A 290 18.25 -8.79 3.73
CA CYS A 290 17.56 -10.08 3.64
C CYS A 290 16.30 -9.96 2.78
N GLY A 291 15.76 -11.09 2.33
CA GLY A 291 14.49 -11.12 1.60
C GLY A 291 13.32 -10.61 2.44
N GLN A 292 12.23 -10.29 1.74
CA GLN A 292 11.06 -9.63 2.29
C GLN A 292 10.34 -10.47 3.37
N PRO A 293 10.26 -9.98 4.62
CA PRO A 293 9.46 -10.64 5.66
C PRO A 293 7.97 -10.25 5.56
N SER A 294 7.11 -11.06 6.19
CA SER A 294 5.72 -10.66 6.46
C SER A 294 5.64 -9.46 7.41
N HIS A 295 4.52 -8.73 7.42
CA HIS A 295 4.34 -7.59 8.33
C HIS A 295 4.54 -7.98 9.80
N LYS A 296 4.03 -9.13 10.21
CA LYS A 296 4.19 -9.65 11.58
C LYS A 296 5.68 -9.85 11.96
N ASN A 297 6.49 -10.33 11.03
CA ASN A 297 7.90 -10.62 11.28
C ASN A 297 8.78 -9.36 11.29
N LEU A 298 8.27 -8.20 10.86
CA LEU A 298 8.98 -6.92 11.04
C LEU A 298 9.15 -6.57 12.52
N TYR A 299 8.18 -6.95 13.35
CA TYR A 299 8.16 -6.69 14.80
C TYR A 299 8.69 -7.87 15.62
N GLN A 300 9.50 -8.71 14.99
CA GLN A 300 10.27 -9.77 15.63
C GLN A 300 11.75 -9.55 15.31
N PRO A 301 12.68 -10.00 16.17
CA PRO A 301 14.12 -9.90 15.90
C PRO A 301 14.47 -10.58 14.57
N ALA A 302 15.25 -9.88 13.73
CA ALA A 302 15.85 -10.44 12.53
C ALA A 302 17.28 -10.90 12.81
N GLY A 303 17.86 -11.68 11.90
CA GLY A 303 19.29 -11.98 11.95
C GLY A 303 20.12 -10.70 11.78
N ASN A 304 21.24 -10.59 12.50
CA ASN A 304 22.14 -9.42 12.46
C ASN A 304 22.66 -9.09 11.06
N GLN A 305 22.64 -10.06 10.15
CA GLN A 305 23.05 -9.88 8.75
C GLN A 305 21.99 -9.20 7.87
N CYS A 306 20.75 -9.03 8.36
CA CYS A 306 19.69 -8.37 7.61
C CYS A 306 19.75 -6.84 7.73
N TYR A 307 20.37 -6.33 8.79
CA TYR A 307 20.46 -4.90 9.06
C TYR A 307 21.55 -4.25 8.20
N LEU A 308 21.13 -3.49 7.19
CA LEU A 308 22.02 -2.88 6.19
C LEU A 308 23.10 -2.01 6.85
N PHE A 309 22.69 -1.15 7.77
CA PHE A 309 23.60 -0.23 8.45
C PHE A 309 24.57 -0.96 9.39
N ASP A 310 24.18 -2.10 9.98
CA ASP A 310 25.08 -2.89 10.83
C ASP A 310 26.10 -3.68 10.00
N ASN A 311 25.71 -4.13 8.81
CA ASN A 311 26.65 -4.71 7.84
C ASN A 311 27.71 -3.68 7.42
N LEU A 312 27.31 -2.43 7.18
CA LEU A 312 28.23 -1.32 6.88
C LEU A 312 29.10 -0.94 8.08
N ALA A 313 28.54 -0.93 9.29
CA ALA A 313 29.30 -0.64 10.51
C ALA A 313 30.43 -1.66 10.74
N LYS A 314 30.20 -2.95 10.47
CA LYS A 314 31.23 -3.99 10.52
C LYS A 314 32.37 -3.75 9.53
N LEU A 315 32.10 -3.05 8.42
CA LEU A 315 33.07 -2.65 7.41
C LEU A 315 33.69 -1.27 7.67
N GLY A 316 33.41 -0.67 8.84
CA GLY A 316 34.03 0.57 9.28
C GLY A 316 33.30 1.84 8.86
N PHE A 317 32.03 1.77 8.42
CA PHE A 317 31.22 2.96 8.18
C PHE A 317 30.61 3.46 9.49
N THR A 318 30.87 4.72 9.86
CA THR A 318 30.19 5.37 10.98
C THR A 318 28.71 5.55 10.68
N GLN A 319 27.82 5.09 11.57
CA GLN A 319 26.37 5.26 11.39
C GLN A 319 25.92 6.65 11.86
N HIS A 320 25.06 7.30 11.07
CA HIS A 320 24.36 8.52 11.47
C HIS A 320 22.85 8.39 11.25
N LEU A 321 22.09 9.04 12.13
CA LEU A 321 20.64 9.16 12.03
C LEU A 321 20.28 10.64 11.99
N MET A 322 19.57 11.05 10.94
CA MET A 322 18.98 12.39 10.86
C MET A 322 17.52 12.33 10.45
N LEU A 323 16.73 13.27 10.95
CA LEU A 323 15.30 13.37 10.65
C LEU A 323 14.94 14.81 10.32
N GLY A 324 14.04 15.00 9.35
CA GLY A 324 13.40 16.28 9.03
C GLY A 324 12.25 16.65 9.99
N HIS A 325 12.10 15.91 11.08
CA HIS A 325 11.03 16.01 12.08
C HIS A 325 11.50 15.37 13.39
N ASN A 326 10.68 15.39 14.45
CA ASN A 326 11.06 14.87 15.77
C ASN A 326 10.96 13.32 15.92
N GLY A 327 10.34 12.63 14.97
CA GLY A 327 10.13 11.18 14.99
C GLY A 327 9.18 10.65 16.09
N VAL A 328 8.40 11.51 16.75
CA VAL A 328 7.53 11.11 17.87
C VAL A 328 6.21 10.50 17.39
N PHE A 329 5.60 11.08 16.34
CA PHE A 329 4.31 10.59 15.86
C PHE A 329 4.38 9.13 15.44
N GLY A 330 3.36 8.35 15.83
CA GLY A 330 3.25 6.93 15.51
C GLY A 330 4.39 6.07 16.06
N ASP A 331 5.11 6.54 17.09
CA ASP A 331 6.30 5.88 17.63
C ASP A 331 7.42 5.67 16.57
N PHE A 332 7.46 6.47 15.50
CA PHE A 332 8.36 6.25 14.36
C PHE A 332 9.84 6.07 14.74
N LEU A 333 10.41 7.00 15.51
CA LEU A 333 11.81 6.91 15.95
C LEU A 333 12.05 5.70 16.86
N LYS A 334 11.03 5.32 17.64
CA LYS A 334 11.11 4.14 18.50
C LYS A 334 11.11 2.85 17.66
N GLU A 335 10.29 2.75 16.62
CA GLU A 335 10.32 1.63 15.67
C GLU A 335 11.64 1.55 14.90
N VAL A 336 12.15 2.69 14.41
CA VAL A 336 13.46 2.78 13.73
C VAL A 336 14.59 2.26 14.63
N ARG A 337 14.54 2.56 15.93
CA ARG A 337 15.52 2.06 16.91
C ARG A 337 15.30 0.59 17.24
N GLN A 338 14.10 0.21 17.66
CA GLN A 338 13.83 -1.11 18.23
C GLN A 338 13.81 -2.20 17.16
N GLU A 339 13.10 -1.95 16.07
CA GLU A 339 12.90 -2.94 15.01
C GLU A 339 13.85 -2.72 13.84
N GLY A 340 14.18 -1.47 13.52
CA GLY A 340 15.15 -1.12 12.48
C GLY A 340 16.62 -1.26 12.89
N GLY A 341 16.92 -1.41 14.18
CA GLY A 341 18.29 -1.58 14.69
C GLY A 341 19.15 -0.31 14.68
N MET A 342 18.62 0.84 14.25
CA MET A 342 19.39 2.09 14.14
C MET A 342 19.62 2.74 15.51
N GLN A 343 20.80 2.52 16.11
CA GLN A 343 21.14 3.06 17.44
C GLN A 343 21.95 4.36 17.41
N ALA A 344 22.29 4.88 16.23
CA ALA A 344 22.99 6.15 16.12
C ALA A 344 22.17 7.27 16.81
N PRO A 345 22.82 8.19 17.54
CA PRO A 345 22.11 9.33 18.12
C PRO A 345 21.47 10.16 17.02
N LEU A 346 20.27 10.68 17.28
CA LEU A 346 19.62 11.63 16.38
C LEU A 346 20.49 12.89 16.31
N MET A 347 20.86 13.29 15.09
CA MET A 347 21.62 14.51 14.86
C MET A 347 20.91 15.73 15.45
N ASP A 348 21.66 16.70 15.98
CA ASP A 348 21.09 17.87 16.62
C ASP A 348 20.19 18.67 15.67
N GLN A 349 18.98 18.97 16.14
CA GLN A 349 17.97 19.74 15.40
C GLN A 349 17.83 21.18 15.89
N THR A 350 18.61 21.57 16.92
CA THR A 350 18.52 22.89 17.53
C THR A 350 18.80 24.01 16.52
N GLY A 351 17.90 24.98 16.42
CA GLY A 351 18.05 26.13 15.52
C GLY A 351 17.81 25.84 14.04
N LEU A 352 17.35 24.64 13.66
CA LEU A 352 16.88 24.41 12.29
C LEU A 352 15.60 25.21 12.00
N PRO A 353 15.49 25.84 10.82
CA PRO A 353 14.28 26.53 10.41
C PRO A 353 13.14 25.53 10.16
N VAL A 354 11.93 25.92 10.57
CA VAL A 354 10.71 25.12 10.41
C VAL A 354 10.02 25.54 9.12
N SER A 355 9.88 24.61 8.17
CA SER A 355 9.26 24.85 6.86
C SER A 355 7.75 24.62 6.91
N LEU A 356 7.31 23.60 7.66
CA LEU A 356 5.92 23.20 7.82
C LEU A 356 5.66 22.78 9.27
N LEU A 357 4.40 22.75 9.66
CA LEU A 357 3.95 22.04 10.85
C LEU A 357 3.29 20.73 10.41
N GLY A 358 3.62 19.65 11.11
CA GLY A 358 3.03 18.34 10.95
C GLY A 358 1.54 18.37 11.24
N PHE A 359 0.83 17.33 10.80
CA PHE A 359 -0.59 17.13 11.10
C PHE A 359 -0.88 16.97 12.61
N ASP A 360 0.15 16.63 13.41
CA ASP A 360 0.18 16.60 14.87
C ASP A 360 0.65 17.92 15.52
N GLY A 361 0.97 18.93 14.71
CA GLY A 361 1.48 20.24 15.13
C GLY A 361 2.98 20.29 15.43
N SER A 362 3.71 19.19 15.28
CA SER A 362 5.16 19.15 15.48
C SER A 362 5.92 19.82 14.32
N PRO A 363 7.16 20.32 14.54
CA PRO A 363 7.91 20.97 13.47
C PRO A 363 8.38 19.98 12.40
N VAL A 364 8.24 20.40 11.13
CA VAL A 364 8.92 19.81 9.97
C VAL A 364 9.98 20.81 9.52
N TYR A 365 11.24 20.39 9.54
CA TYR A 365 12.37 21.24 9.26
C TYR A 365 12.56 21.44 7.76
N ASP A 366 13.24 22.52 7.38
CA ASP A 366 13.68 22.76 6.01
C ASP A 366 14.76 21.76 5.60
N ASP A 367 14.52 20.99 4.53
CA ASP A 367 15.40 19.90 4.12
C ASP A 367 16.78 20.41 3.67
N THR A 368 16.85 21.60 3.06
CA THR A 368 18.14 22.25 2.74
C THR A 368 18.98 22.46 4.00
N ALA A 369 18.38 22.99 5.06
CA ALA A 369 19.09 23.24 6.32
C ALA A 369 19.53 21.94 7.02
N VAL A 370 18.70 20.89 6.97
CA VAL A 370 19.04 19.56 7.51
C VAL A 370 20.23 18.96 6.76
N LEU A 371 20.20 18.97 5.43
CA LEU A 371 21.26 18.43 4.57
C LEU A 371 22.57 19.23 4.68
N GLN A 372 22.49 20.55 4.84
CA GLN A 372 23.67 21.38 5.13
C GLN A 372 24.27 21.08 6.50
N ARG A 373 23.45 20.85 7.52
CA ARG A 373 23.92 20.44 8.85
C ARG A 373 24.58 19.07 8.82
N TRP A 374 24.03 18.15 8.02
CA TRP A 374 24.65 16.86 7.77
C TRP A 374 26.06 17.04 7.21
N LEU A 375 26.23 17.80 6.13
CA LEU A 375 27.55 18.12 5.54
C LEU A 375 28.54 18.64 6.60
N GLN A 376 28.13 19.62 7.41
CA GLN A 376 28.96 20.18 8.48
C GLN A 376 29.32 19.18 9.59
N THR A 377 28.46 18.18 9.81
CA THR A 377 28.69 17.15 10.82
C THR A 377 29.70 16.14 10.32
N ILE A 378 29.48 15.60 9.11
CA ILE A 378 30.36 14.60 8.52
C ILE A 378 31.73 15.17 8.11
N GLU A 379 31.84 16.48 7.85
CA GLU A 379 33.14 17.15 7.65
C GLU A 379 34.03 17.14 8.89
N LYS A 380 33.42 17.06 10.07
CA LYS A 380 34.13 17.03 11.36
C LYS A 380 34.44 15.60 11.81
N ASP A 381 33.89 14.60 11.15
CA ASP A 381 34.17 13.21 11.47
C ASP A 381 35.57 12.81 11.01
N ASN A 382 36.32 12.19 11.92
CA ASN A 382 37.66 11.68 11.62
C ASN A 382 37.62 10.39 10.77
N ASN A 383 36.46 9.74 10.65
CA ASN A 383 36.28 8.55 9.84
C ASN A 383 35.79 8.93 8.44
N PRO A 384 36.56 8.66 7.37
CA PRO A 384 36.17 9.02 6.01
C PRO A 384 35.10 8.08 5.42
N ARG A 385 34.64 7.06 6.16
CA ARG A 385 33.50 6.21 5.79
C ARG A 385 32.33 6.45 6.72
N SER A 386 31.18 6.82 6.18
CA SER A 386 29.96 6.98 6.96
C SER A 386 28.72 6.52 6.20
N ALA A 387 27.71 6.07 6.92
CA ALA A 387 26.43 5.66 6.39
C ALA A 387 25.33 6.39 7.17
N THR A 388 24.57 7.23 6.49
CA THR A 388 23.52 8.05 7.09
C THR A 388 22.14 7.59 6.66
N PHE A 389 21.26 7.36 7.64
CA PHE A 389 19.83 7.22 7.41
C PHE A 389 19.15 8.57 7.65
N PHE A 390 18.58 9.14 6.60
CA PHE A 390 17.78 10.35 6.66
C PHE A 390 16.32 10.01 6.39
N ASN A 391 15.43 10.37 7.31
CA ASN A 391 14.00 10.33 7.03
C ASN A 391 13.38 11.72 7.05
N THR A 392 12.55 12.01 6.06
CA THR A 392 11.89 13.31 5.91
C THR A 392 10.45 13.15 5.49
N LEU A 393 9.60 14.08 5.93
CA LEU A 393 8.14 14.01 5.76
C LEU A 393 7.44 15.28 5.26
N PRO A 394 8.07 16.18 4.47
CA PRO A 394 7.39 17.40 4.01
C PRO A 394 6.15 17.08 3.18
N LEU A 395 6.10 15.92 2.51
CA LEU A 395 5.00 15.50 1.62
C LEU A 395 3.86 14.78 2.34
N HIS A 396 3.97 14.50 3.64
CA HIS A 396 2.89 13.87 4.40
C HIS A 396 1.61 14.72 4.35
N ASP A 397 0.45 14.07 4.20
CA ASP A 397 -0.85 14.76 4.23
C ASP A 397 -1.08 15.45 5.59
N GLY A 398 -1.86 16.52 5.58
CA GLY A 398 -2.13 17.32 6.78
C GLY A 398 -1.04 18.33 7.16
N ASN A 399 0.17 18.24 6.59
CA ASN A 399 1.20 19.28 6.79
C ASN A 399 0.72 20.64 6.27
N HIS A 400 1.00 21.71 7.02
CA HIS A 400 0.56 23.06 6.71
C HIS A 400 1.63 24.10 7.01
N PHE A 401 1.57 25.25 6.33
CA PHE A 401 2.51 26.34 6.59
C PHE A 401 2.26 26.94 7.99
N PRO A 402 3.31 27.36 8.72
CA PRO A 402 3.14 28.02 10.01
C PRO A 402 2.18 29.21 9.91
N GLY A 403 1.18 29.24 10.81
CA GLY A 403 0.14 30.28 10.81
C GLY A 403 -1.03 30.07 9.85
N VAL A 404 -1.03 28.98 9.06
CA VAL A 404 -2.13 28.61 8.15
C VAL A 404 -2.71 27.27 8.60
N SER A 405 -4.03 27.20 8.84
CA SER A 405 -4.68 25.95 9.29
C SER A 405 -4.96 24.96 8.17
N LYS A 406 -5.01 25.43 6.91
CA LYS A 406 -5.26 24.60 5.73
C LYS A 406 -4.00 23.83 5.35
N THR A 407 -4.15 22.54 5.07
CA THR A 407 -3.09 21.70 4.49
C THR A 407 -2.48 22.37 3.26
N ALA A 408 -1.16 22.40 3.22
CA ALA A 408 -0.42 22.94 2.10
C ALA A 408 -0.54 22.01 0.88
N ASP A 409 -0.72 22.60 -0.29
CA ASP A 409 -0.89 21.88 -1.54
C ASP A 409 0.28 20.91 -1.79
N TYR A 410 -0.03 19.66 -2.20
CA TYR A 410 0.98 18.63 -2.39
C TYR A 410 1.97 19.00 -3.49
N LYS A 411 1.51 19.53 -4.63
CA LYS A 411 2.38 19.90 -5.75
C LYS A 411 3.36 20.98 -5.33
N VAL A 412 2.91 21.99 -4.59
CA VAL A 412 3.78 23.07 -4.08
C VAL A 412 4.88 22.51 -3.17
N ARG A 413 4.52 21.60 -2.25
CA ARG A 413 5.49 20.98 -1.34
C ARG A 413 6.46 20.04 -2.07
N ALA A 414 5.97 19.22 -2.99
CA ALA A 414 6.76 18.31 -3.80
C ALA A 414 7.74 19.07 -4.71
N GLN A 415 7.27 20.12 -5.40
CA GLN A 415 8.12 20.99 -6.20
C GLN A 415 9.25 21.58 -5.36
N LYS A 416 8.91 22.20 -4.21
CA LYS A 416 9.92 22.75 -3.29
C LYS A 416 10.94 21.67 -2.89
N PHE A 417 10.48 20.52 -2.42
CA PHE A 417 11.35 19.45 -1.96
C PHE A 417 12.28 18.93 -3.08
N PHE A 418 11.76 18.78 -4.30
CA PHE A 418 12.58 18.35 -5.43
C PHE A 418 13.59 19.42 -5.86
N ASP A 419 13.23 20.70 -5.81
CA ASP A 419 14.16 21.81 -6.05
C ASP A 419 15.29 21.83 -5.00
N GLU A 420 14.97 21.61 -3.73
CA GLU A 420 15.95 21.55 -2.63
C GLU A 420 16.89 20.36 -2.76
N LEU A 421 16.36 19.19 -3.11
CA LEU A 421 17.17 17.99 -3.32
C LEU A 421 18.09 18.14 -4.54
N ASP A 422 17.60 18.76 -5.61
CA ASP A 422 18.39 19.02 -6.82
C ASP A 422 19.51 20.06 -6.59
N ALA A 423 19.20 21.11 -5.83
CA ALA A 423 20.18 22.08 -5.37
C ALA A 423 21.24 21.41 -4.49
N PHE A 424 20.84 20.51 -3.59
CA PHE A 424 21.78 19.75 -2.77
C PHE A 424 22.66 18.81 -3.60
N PHE A 425 22.13 18.17 -4.65
CA PHE A 425 22.95 17.39 -5.59
C PHE A 425 24.01 18.26 -6.25
N THR A 426 23.65 19.48 -6.66
CA THR A 426 24.61 20.45 -7.20
C THR A 426 25.71 20.80 -6.19
N GLU A 427 25.37 20.95 -4.90
CA GLU A 427 26.37 21.21 -3.84
C GLU A 427 27.27 19.99 -3.58
N LEU A 428 26.73 18.77 -3.63
CA LEU A 428 27.52 17.54 -3.54
C LEU A 428 28.52 17.43 -4.71
N GLU A 429 28.10 17.74 -5.94
CA GLU A 429 29.00 17.77 -7.11
C GLU A 429 30.15 18.76 -6.91
N LYS A 430 29.84 19.98 -6.43
CA LYS A 430 30.86 21.00 -6.14
C LYS A 430 31.81 20.60 -5.01
N SER A 431 31.33 19.84 -4.03
CA SER A 431 32.15 19.41 -2.89
C SER A 431 33.28 18.46 -3.29
N GLY A 432 33.16 17.76 -4.41
CA GLY A 432 34.10 16.72 -4.84
C GLY A 432 34.16 15.49 -3.94
N ARG A 433 33.25 15.38 -2.95
CA ARG A 433 33.18 14.22 -2.04
C ARG A 433 32.69 12.99 -2.79
N LYS A 434 33.19 11.84 -2.35
CA LYS A 434 32.73 10.52 -2.82
C LYS A 434 31.48 10.15 -2.02
N VAL A 435 30.31 10.33 -2.63
CA VAL A 435 29.02 10.06 -1.97
C VAL A 435 28.16 9.17 -2.84
N MET A 436 27.61 8.11 -2.27
CA MET A 436 26.50 7.35 -2.84
C MET A 436 25.22 7.85 -2.19
N VAL A 437 24.36 8.52 -2.96
CA VAL A 437 23.03 8.92 -2.51
C VAL A 437 22.00 7.92 -3.01
N VAL A 438 21.20 7.42 -2.08
CA VAL A 438 20.10 6.48 -2.34
C VAL A 438 18.80 7.15 -1.91
N VAL A 439 17.96 7.51 -2.87
CA VAL A 439 16.63 8.07 -2.62
C VAL A 439 15.62 6.94 -2.73
N VAL A 440 14.94 6.62 -1.63
CA VAL A 440 13.97 5.50 -1.57
C VAL A 440 12.77 5.96 -0.76
N PRO A 441 11.62 6.26 -1.39
CA PRO A 441 10.43 6.63 -0.64
C PRO A 441 9.86 5.49 0.21
N GLU A 442 9.17 5.85 1.29
CA GLU A 442 8.50 4.90 2.17
C GLU A 442 7.30 4.24 1.50
N HIS A 443 6.49 5.07 0.85
CA HIS A 443 5.22 4.77 0.19
C HIS A 443 4.65 6.06 -0.40
N GLY A 444 3.62 5.95 -1.23
CA GLY A 444 2.84 7.05 -1.77
C GLY A 444 1.95 7.77 -0.75
N GLY A 445 1.63 9.01 -1.05
CA GLY A 445 0.71 9.85 -0.27
C GLY A 445 -0.76 9.56 -0.52
N ALA A 446 -1.08 8.66 -1.45
CA ALA A 446 -2.45 8.40 -1.92
C ALA A 446 -3.14 9.69 -2.42
N LEU A 447 -2.40 10.55 -3.14
CA LEU A 447 -2.90 11.86 -3.61
C LEU A 447 -4.15 11.69 -4.47
N LYS A 448 -4.14 10.68 -5.35
CA LYS A 448 -5.30 10.25 -6.12
C LYS A 448 -5.90 8.99 -5.48
N GLY A 449 -7.17 9.08 -5.07
CA GLY A 449 -7.93 7.91 -4.61
C GLY A 449 -8.32 6.98 -5.76
N ASP A 450 -8.79 5.79 -5.40
CA ASP A 450 -9.35 4.78 -6.30
C ASP A 450 -10.73 4.29 -5.82
N ARG A 451 -11.20 3.16 -6.36
CA ARG A 451 -12.52 2.60 -6.03
C ARG A 451 -12.59 2.02 -4.61
N MET A 452 -11.48 1.57 -4.04
CA MET A 452 -11.42 1.06 -2.68
C MET A 452 -11.15 2.16 -1.66
N GLN A 453 -10.24 3.08 -1.99
CA GLN A 453 -9.75 4.06 -1.03
C GLN A 453 -9.86 5.47 -1.57
N VAL A 454 -10.48 6.36 -0.79
CA VAL A 454 -10.50 7.79 -1.11
C VAL A 454 -9.09 8.40 -0.97
N SER A 455 -8.88 9.55 -1.61
CA SER A 455 -7.62 10.30 -1.50
C SER A 455 -7.21 10.51 -0.04
N GLY A 456 -5.92 10.30 0.25
CA GLY A 456 -5.33 10.38 1.58
C GLY A 456 -5.46 9.11 2.43
N LEU A 457 -6.34 8.17 2.07
CA LEU A 457 -6.48 6.90 2.79
C LEU A 457 -5.50 5.85 2.23
N ARG A 458 -4.72 5.24 3.12
CA ARG A 458 -3.64 4.31 2.74
C ARG A 458 -3.58 3.04 3.58
N ASP A 459 -4.72 2.60 4.12
CA ASP A 459 -4.84 1.34 4.89
C ASP A 459 -4.61 0.08 4.06
N ILE A 460 -4.97 0.08 2.78
CA ILE A 460 -4.65 -0.98 1.84
C ILE A 460 -3.39 -0.55 1.08
N PRO A 461 -2.32 -1.37 1.07
CA PRO A 461 -1.08 -1.00 0.40
C PRO A 461 -1.18 -1.27 -1.11
N SER A 462 -1.99 -0.47 -1.81
CA SER A 462 -2.30 -0.65 -3.22
C SER A 462 -1.07 -0.47 -4.13
N PRO A 463 -1.09 -0.98 -5.38
CA PRO A 463 0.04 -0.82 -6.29
C PRO A 463 0.36 0.64 -6.60
N SER A 464 -0.64 1.52 -6.66
CA SER A 464 -0.41 2.96 -6.90
C SER A 464 0.31 3.64 -5.73
N ILE A 465 0.07 3.17 -4.50
CA ILE A 465 0.74 3.68 -3.30
C ILE A 465 2.14 3.07 -3.16
N THR A 466 2.32 1.79 -3.53
CA THR A 466 3.56 1.06 -3.21
C THR A 466 4.59 1.03 -4.32
N ASN A 467 4.24 1.40 -5.57
CA ASN A 467 5.23 1.65 -6.62
C ASN A 467 5.84 3.06 -6.47
N VAL A 468 7.08 3.12 -6.00
CA VAL A 468 7.75 4.36 -5.59
C VAL A 468 8.98 4.70 -6.45
N PRO A 469 9.30 5.99 -6.66
CA PRO A 469 10.48 6.41 -7.41
C PRO A 469 11.76 6.25 -6.57
N ALA A 470 12.33 5.05 -6.56
CA ALA A 470 13.68 4.82 -6.01
C ALA A 470 14.75 5.20 -7.04
N GLY A 471 15.85 5.80 -6.58
CA GLY A 471 16.95 6.24 -7.43
C GLY A 471 18.29 6.30 -6.70
N ILE A 472 19.38 6.14 -7.46
CA ILE A 472 20.75 6.18 -6.93
C ILE A 472 21.59 7.14 -7.77
N LYS A 473 22.39 7.95 -7.09
CA LYS A 473 23.36 8.86 -7.70
C LYS A 473 24.70 8.78 -6.97
N PHE A 474 25.79 8.74 -7.73
CA PHE A 474 27.15 8.72 -7.25
C PHE A 474 27.83 10.07 -7.53
N PHE A 475 28.47 10.64 -6.51
CA PHE A 475 29.19 11.91 -6.58
C PHE A 475 30.68 11.69 -6.40
N GLY A 476 31.50 12.58 -6.97
CA GLY A 476 32.97 12.51 -6.82
C GLY A 476 33.62 11.32 -7.53
N MET A 477 32.94 10.71 -8.52
CA MET A 477 33.52 9.68 -9.37
C MET A 477 34.52 10.28 -10.35
N LYS A 478 35.60 9.55 -10.63
CA LYS A 478 36.54 9.87 -11.71
C LYS A 478 35.88 9.72 -13.09
N ALA A 479 35.02 8.71 -13.26
CA ALA A 479 34.28 8.43 -14.48
C ALA A 479 32.76 8.42 -14.22
N PRO A 480 32.11 9.60 -14.07
CA PRO A 480 30.68 9.68 -13.81
C PRO A 480 29.85 9.19 -15.00
N HIS A 481 28.66 8.68 -14.73
CA HIS A 481 27.69 8.29 -15.76
C HIS A 481 27.39 9.46 -16.70
N GLN A 482 27.15 9.15 -17.98
CA GLN A 482 26.84 10.16 -19.00
C GLN A 482 25.48 9.85 -19.61
N GLY A 483 24.62 10.85 -19.73
CA GLY A 483 23.29 10.71 -20.34
C GLY A 483 22.17 10.45 -19.33
N ALA A 484 21.05 9.91 -19.81
CA ALA A 484 19.85 9.66 -19.02
C ALA A 484 20.06 8.52 -18.03
N PRO A 485 19.33 8.49 -16.89
CA PRO A 485 19.46 7.42 -15.90
C PRO A 485 19.29 6.03 -16.50
N ILE A 486 20.01 5.05 -15.96
CA ILE A 486 19.81 3.65 -16.28
C ILE A 486 18.51 3.20 -15.64
N GLU A 487 17.53 2.83 -16.46
CA GLU A 487 16.22 2.42 -15.99
C GLU A 487 16.18 0.92 -15.63
N ILE A 488 15.91 0.64 -14.36
CA ILE A 488 15.60 -0.71 -13.88
C ILE A 488 14.10 -0.91 -13.97
N THR A 489 13.67 -1.75 -14.90
CA THR A 489 12.25 -2.00 -15.21
C THR A 489 11.75 -3.33 -14.68
N GLN A 490 12.65 -4.17 -14.15
CA GLN A 490 12.26 -5.42 -13.49
C GLN A 490 11.65 -5.13 -12.11
N PRO A 491 10.78 -6.03 -11.59
CA PRO A 491 10.18 -5.88 -10.27
C PRO A 491 11.26 -5.93 -9.19
N THR A 492 11.38 -4.87 -8.40
CA THR A 492 12.43 -4.73 -7.39
C THR A 492 11.89 -4.25 -6.05
N SER A 493 12.68 -4.45 -5.01
CA SER A 493 12.44 -3.90 -3.68
C SER A 493 13.79 -3.75 -2.95
N TYR A 494 13.77 -3.62 -1.63
CA TYR A 494 14.92 -3.24 -0.80
C TYR A 494 16.17 -4.12 -0.97
N LEU A 495 16.02 -5.41 -1.29
CA LEU A 495 17.17 -6.31 -1.51
C LEU A 495 18.06 -5.84 -2.68
N ALA A 496 17.49 -5.21 -3.71
CA ALA A 496 18.25 -4.63 -4.83
C ALA A 496 19.08 -3.42 -4.39
N ILE A 497 18.56 -2.62 -3.45
CA ILE A 497 19.32 -1.51 -2.85
C ILE A 497 20.51 -2.06 -2.07
N SER A 498 20.29 -3.06 -1.22
CA SER A 498 21.37 -3.68 -0.45
C SER A 498 22.43 -4.30 -1.37
N GLU A 499 22.02 -4.95 -2.46
CA GLU A 499 22.94 -5.50 -3.47
C GLU A 499 23.80 -4.41 -4.13
N LEU A 500 23.21 -3.30 -4.56
CA LEU A 500 23.98 -2.19 -5.15
C LEU A 500 24.93 -1.54 -4.15
N VAL A 501 24.53 -1.41 -2.89
CA VAL A 501 25.41 -0.95 -1.81
C VAL A 501 26.57 -1.93 -1.61
N ALA A 502 26.31 -3.24 -1.61
CA ALA A 502 27.35 -4.26 -1.49
C ALA A 502 28.33 -4.25 -2.67
N ARG A 503 27.84 -4.05 -3.90
CA ARG A 503 28.70 -3.87 -5.10
C ARG A 503 29.58 -2.62 -5.02
N ALA A 504 29.12 -1.58 -4.33
CA ALA A 504 29.83 -0.32 -4.16
C ALA A 504 30.76 -0.26 -2.93
N VAL A 505 30.68 -1.23 -2.02
CA VAL A 505 31.18 -1.07 -0.63
C VAL A 505 32.71 -0.94 -0.52
N ASP A 506 33.46 -1.39 -1.52
CA ASP A 506 34.91 -1.19 -1.57
C ASP A 506 35.33 0.21 -2.09
N GLY A 507 34.36 0.99 -2.59
CA GLY A 507 34.54 2.35 -3.09
C GLY A 507 35.36 2.47 -4.38
N LYS A 508 35.75 1.37 -5.03
CA LYS A 508 36.65 1.44 -6.20
C LYS A 508 36.00 2.17 -7.38
N LEU A 509 34.68 2.05 -7.53
CA LEU A 509 33.92 2.76 -8.57
C LEU A 509 34.15 4.28 -8.58
N PHE A 510 34.55 4.90 -7.46
CA PHE A 510 34.81 6.33 -7.40
C PHE A 510 36.15 6.73 -8.05
N VAL A 511 37.09 5.81 -8.24
CA VAL A 511 38.46 6.10 -8.71
C VAL A 511 38.83 5.39 -10.02
N GLU A 512 38.01 4.46 -10.49
CA GLU A 512 38.20 3.78 -11.78
C GLU A 512 38.20 4.78 -12.95
N ASP A 513 39.04 4.51 -13.97
CA ASP A 513 39.07 5.30 -15.21
C ASP A 513 37.81 5.12 -16.06
N SER A 514 37.10 4.01 -15.86
CA SER A 514 35.83 3.69 -16.53
C SER A 514 35.02 2.74 -15.65
N VAL A 515 33.73 3.03 -15.48
CA VAL A 515 32.80 2.16 -14.75
C VAL A 515 31.94 1.39 -15.74
N ASN A 516 31.90 0.07 -15.59
CA ASN A 516 31.00 -0.79 -16.34
C ASN A 516 29.60 -0.75 -15.69
N TRP A 517 28.79 0.22 -16.10
CA TRP A 517 27.45 0.44 -15.58
C TRP A 517 26.50 -0.72 -15.86
N ASP A 518 26.63 -1.40 -17.00
CA ASP A 518 25.85 -2.59 -17.33
C ASP A 518 26.13 -3.70 -16.32
N GLN A 519 27.40 -3.94 -15.99
CA GLN A 519 27.76 -4.94 -14.97
C GLN A 519 27.26 -4.55 -13.58
N LEU A 520 27.34 -3.26 -13.22
CA LEU A 520 26.86 -2.78 -11.93
C LEU A 520 25.34 -2.99 -11.77
N THR A 521 24.57 -2.83 -12.84
CA THR A 521 23.10 -2.83 -12.82
C THR A 521 22.44 -4.11 -13.32
N SER A 522 23.20 -5.02 -13.94
CA SER A 522 22.69 -6.32 -14.39
C SER A 522 22.50 -7.31 -13.23
N ASN A 523 21.57 -8.24 -13.39
CA ASN A 523 21.32 -9.34 -12.44
C ASN A 523 21.08 -8.84 -11.01
N LEU A 524 20.38 -7.72 -10.85
CA LEU A 524 19.88 -7.29 -9.56
C LEU A 524 18.77 -8.24 -9.08
N PRO A 525 18.66 -8.50 -7.77
CA PRO A 525 17.64 -9.37 -7.22
C PRO A 525 16.25 -8.78 -7.51
N GLN A 526 15.42 -9.55 -8.21
CA GLN A 526 14.03 -9.18 -8.45
C GLN A 526 13.20 -9.58 -7.23
N THR A 527 12.13 -8.86 -6.93
CA THR A 527 11.22 -9.18 -5.82
C THR A 527 9.80 -8.97 -6.29
N ALA A 528 8.91 -9.93 -6.03
CA ALA A 528 7.52 -9.82 -6.43
C ALA A 528 6.84 -8.64 -5.73
N GLU A 529 5.87 -8.01 -6.40
CA GLU A 529 5.00 -6.98 -5.81
C GLU A 529 4.06 -7.61 -4.77
N VAL A 530 4.56 -7.74 -3.53
CA VAL A 530 3.81 -8.14 -2.34
C VAL A 530 3.88 -7.00 -1.35
N SER A 531 2.72 -6.51 -0.91
CA SER A 531 2.65 -5.37 0.01
C SER A 531 1.72 -5.66 1.19
N GLU A 532 2.17 -5.31 2.40
CA GLU A 532 1.47 -5.67 3.63
C GLU A 532 1.47 -4.55 4.67
N ASN A 533 0.26 -4.29 5.17
CA ASN A 533 0.00 -3.64 6.44
C ASN A 533 -0.50 -4.68 7.45
N ALA A 534 -0.77 -4.26 8.69
CA ALA A 534 -1.27 -5.16 9.75
C ALA A 534 -2.52 -5.95 9.33
N ASN A 535 -3.42 -5.30 8.59
CA ASN A 535 -4.77 -5.80 8.31
C ASN A 535 -5.04 -6.07 6.82
N ALA A 536 -4.07 -5.82 5.93
CA ALA A 536 -4.26 -5.93 4.49
C ALA A 536 -2.99 -6.45 3.80
N VAL A 537 -3.19 -7.39 2.86
CA VAL A 537 -2.14 -7.87 1.95
C VAL A 537 -2.59 -7.63 0.52
N VAL A 538 -1.72 -7.08 -0.30
CA VAL A 538 -1.91 -6.90 -1.74
C VAL A 538 -0.81 -7.65 -2.49
N ILE A 539 -1.18 -8.39 -3.53
CA ILE A 539 -0.23 -9.10 -4.40
C ILE A 539 -0.61 -8.90 -5.87
N GLN A 540 0.39 -8.87 -6.75
CA GLN A 540 0.17 -9.15 -8.17
C GLN A 540 0.13 -10.65 -8.40
N TYR A 541 -0.92 -11.15 -9.04
CA TYR A 541 -1.02 -12.55 -9.45
C TYR A 541 -1.58 -12.66 -10.87
N GLN A 542 -0.83 -13.25 -11.80
CA GLN A 542 -1.18 -13.32 -13.23
C GLN A 542 -1.48 -11.93 -13.82
N ASN A 543 -0.61 -10.95 -13.54
CA ASN A 543 -0.72 -9.56 -13.98
C ASN A 543 -2.01 -8.84 -13.52
N LYS A 544 -2.59 -9.26 -12.39
CA LYS A 544 -3.74 -8.61 -11.78
C LYS A 544 -3.52 -8.44 -10.28
N PRO A 545 -3.87 -7.28 -9.69
CA PRO A 545 -3.79 -7.10 -8.26
C PRO A 545 -4.93 -7.82 -7.54
N TYR A 546 -4.60 -8.48 -6.44
CA TYR A 546 -5.53 -9.08 -5.50
C TYR A 546 -5.27 -8.54 -4.10
N VAL A 547 -6.33 -8.47 -3.30
CA VAL A 547 -6.28 -8.00 -1.92
C VAL A 547 -6.91 -9.01 -0.98
N ARG A 548 -6.30 -9.17 0.19
CA ARG A 548 -6.82 -9.94 1.33
C ARG A 548 -6.89 -9.03 2.54
N LEU A 549 -8.10 -8.86 3.09
CA LEU A 549 -8.34 -8.06 4.29
C LEU A 549 -8.54 -8.97 5.50
N ASN A 550 -7.90 -8.65 6.62
CA ASN A 550 -8.06 -9.32 7.93
C ASN A 550 -7.95 -10.86 7.88
N GLY A 551 -7.11 -11.39 6.98
CA GLY A 551 -6.94 -12.84 6.79
C GLY A 551 -8.14 -13.57 6.16
N GLY A 552 -9.12 -12.84 5.62
CA GLY A 552 -10.27 -13.39 4.92
C GLY A 552 -9.95 -13.93 3.52
N ASP A 553 -10.96 -13.96 2.66
CA ASP A 553 -10.82 -14.37 1.26
C ASP A 553 -10.08 -13.32 0.42
N TRP A 554 -9.41 -13.81 -0.63
CA TRP A 554 -8.81 -12.94 -1.64
C TRP A 554 -9.86 -12.49 -2.64
N VAL A 555 -9.84 -11.21 -2.96
CA VAL A 555 -10.68 -10.62 -4.01
C VAL A 555 -9.81 -9.81 -4.98
N PRO A 556 -10.18 -9.72 -6.28
CA PRO A 556 -9.51 -8.81 -7.19
C PRO A 556 -9.57 -7.38 -6.65
N TYR A 557 -8.47 -6.65 -6.71
CA TYR A 557 -8.44 -5.23 -6.35
C TYR A 557 -9.15 -4.44 -7.47
N PRO A 558 -10.27 -3.73 -7.20
CA PRO A 558 -10.95 -2.93 -8.21
C PRO A 558 -10.11 -1.70 -8.56
N GLN A 559 -9.55 -1.71 -9.76
CA GLN A 559 -8.83 -0.57 -10.35
C GLN A 559 -9.79 0.51 -10.84
#